data_AF-Q4V532-F1
#
_entry.id   AF-Q4V532-F1
#
_cell.length_a   1.000
_cell.length_b   1.000
_cell.length_c   1.000
_cell.angle_alpha   90.00
_cell.angle_beta   90.00
_cell.angle_gamma   90.00
#
_symmetry.space_group_name_H-M   'P 1'
#
loop_
_entity.id
_entity.type
_entity.pdbx_description
1 polymer ?
#
loop_
_entity_poly.entity_id
_entity_poly.type
_entity_poly.pdbx_seq_one_letter_code
_entity_poly.pdbx_strand_id
1 'polypeptide(L)'
;MNATLTISLLASYMLVIYSDSVSANYLYEQCGLMREEFSTSLGPWTALLHTDGSIFCAGTLITDVFILTAASCIRPNAVKVRLGEFGRYPNELPEDHLVHYFLMYRLFNNESLANNIGLLKLTKRVQITDYIMPVCIVLNPQNQQLSTMRFIGNAWMEDSNVSLTKELRPIVIQSKPKMCTNLDLYTQFCAGHQGNLRSCDGLTGSALIQNSRYMNKYRHIQFGIATVNDMDCEESQGYTDVLKFYWWIQDVVSLFNHYSTNESYIVNDYIKKNF
;
A
#
# COMPACT_ATOMS: atom_id res chain seq x y z
N MET A 1 -49.44 -37.11 53.84
CA MET A 1 -48.29 -37.89 54.33
C MET A 1 -47.22 -37.89 53.25
N ASN A 2 -46.04 -37.36 53.60
CA ASN A 2 -44.70 -37.55 53.02
C ASN A 2 -44.53 -37.27 51.51
N ALA A 3 -43.95 -36.14 51.07
CA ALA A 3 -42.56 -35.66 51.23
C ALA A 3 -41.50 -36.60 50.64
N THR A 4 -40.86 -36.16 49.54
CA THR A 4 -39.40 -36.16 49.27
C THR A 4 -39.16 -35.74 47.80
N LEU A 5 -38.81 -34.47 47.55
CA LEU A 5 -37.46 -33.90 47.42
C LEU A 5 -36.63 -34.50 46.26
N THR A 6 -36.52 -33.76 45.14
CA THR A 6 -35.30 -33.04 44.65
C THR A 6 -34.31 -33.94 43.89
N ILE A 7 -33.64 -33.57 42.81
CA ILE A 7 -32.68 -32.47 42.66
C ILE A 7 -32.39 -32.23 41.15
N SER A 8 -32.48 -30.95 40.76
CA SER A 8 -31.83 -30.21 39.66
C SER A 8 -31.26 -30.93 38.41
N LEU A 9 -31.86 -30.60 37.26
CA LEU A 9 -31.20 -30.61 35.96
C LEU A 9 -30.20 -29.45 35.88
N LEU A 10 -28.91 -29.78 35.92
CA LEU A 10 -27.81 -28.85 35.72
C LEU A 10 -27.84 -28.27 34.31
N ALA A 11 -27.79 -26.95 34.26
CA ALA A 11 -27.71 -26.13 33.08
C ALA A 11 -26.42 -26.43 32.28
N SER A 12 -26.56 -27.02 31.10
CA SER A 12 -25.59 -26.89 30.02
C SER A 12 -25.85 -25.59 29.27
N TYR A 13 -25.51 -24.46 29.90
CA TYR A 13 -25.17 -23.27 29.12
C TYR A 13 -23.92 -23.63 28.32
N MET A 14 -24.13 -24.13 27.11
CA MET A 14 -23.13 -24.12 26.06
C MET A 14 -22.63 -22.68 25.97
N LEU A 15 -21.43 -22.46 26.50
CA LEU A 15 -20.56 -21.37 26.11
C LEU A 15 -20.50 -21.44 24.59
N VAL A 16 -21.30 -20.59 23.93
CA VAL A 16 -21.04 -20.14 22.58
C VAL A 16 -19.72 -19.41 22.70
N ILE A 17 -18.62 -20.16 22.52
CA ILE A 17 -17.34 -19.58 22.17
C ILE A 17 -17.61 -19.00 20.78
N TYR A 18 -18.06 -17.76 20.74
CA TYR A 18 -17.77 -16.89 19.62
C TYR A 18 -16.25 -16.95 19.52
N SER A 19 -15.76 -17.79 18.59
CA SER A 19 -14.47 -17.54 18.00
C SER A 19 -14.62 -16.15 17.39
N ASP A 20 -14.20 -15.12 18.10
CA ASP A 20 -13.59 -13.99 17.45
C ASP A 20 -12.51 -14.61 16.58
N SER A 21 -12.87 -14.85 15.31
CA SER A 21 -11.89 -15.03 14.25
C SER A 21 -10.91 -13.91 14.50
N VAL A 22 -9.68 -14.25 14.87
CA VAL A 22 -8.59 -13.28 15.03
C VAL A 22 -8.55 -12.53 13.71
N SER A 23 -9.24 -11.40 13.64
CA SER A 23 -9.47 -10.71 12.39
C SER A 23 -8.11 -10.19 11.98
N ALA A 24 -7.58 -10.69 10.86
CA ALA A 24 -6.28 -10.28 10.40
C ALA A 24 -6.25 -8.75 10.34
N ASN A 25 -5.41 -8.12 11.16
CA ASN A 25 -5.33 -6.65 11.21
C ASN A 25 -4.75 -6.07 9.91
N TYR A 26 -4.12 -6.91 9.10
CA TYR A 26 -3.53 -6.56 7.81
C TYR A 26 -4.06 -7.44 6.68
N LEU A 27 -4.07 -6.86 5.48
CA LEU A 27 -4.48 -7.51 4.23
C LEU A 27 -3.68 -8.79 3.93
N TYR A 28 -2.39 -8.80 4.27
CA TYR A 28 -1.47 -9.90 4.01
C TYR A 28 -0.66 -10.20 5.27
N GLU A 29 -0.65 -11.44 5.74
CA GLU A 29 -0.09 -11.80 7.06
C GLU A 29 1.43 -11.54 7.15
N GLN A 30 2.16 -11.85 6.08
CA GLN A 30 3.63 -11.73 6.00
C GLN A 30 4.08 -10.36 5.46
N CYS A 31 3.32 -9.30 5.73
CA CYS A 31 3.65 -7.96 5.24
C CYS A 31 4.65 -7.19 6.12
N GLY A 32 5.28 -6.16 5.54
CA GLY A 32 6.00 -5.10 6.23
C GLY A 32 7.21 -5.56 7.06
N LEU A 33 7.85 -6.65 6.65
CA LEU A 33 9.07 -7.21 7.24
C LEU A 33 10.28 -6.69 6.46
N MET A 34 11.09 -5.84 7.06
CA MET A 34 12.34 -5.39 6.43
C MET A 34 13.52 -5.88 7.28
N ARG A 35 14.63 -6.27 6.63
CA ARG A 35 15.88 -6.55 7.35
C ARG A 35 16.34 -5.28 8.06
N GLU A 36 16.86 -5.41 9.29
CA GLU A 36 17.33 -4.24 10.07
C GLU A 36 18.45 -3.47 9.34
N GLU A 37 19.27 -4.17 8.56
CA GLU A 37 20.37 -3.63 7.74
C GLU A 37 19.90 -2.68 6.62
N PHE A 38 18.60 -2.64 6.32
CA PHE A 38 18.02 -1.91 5.19
C PHE A 38 17.34 -0.59 5.56
N SER A 39 17.58 -0.08 6.77
CA SER A 39 16.98 1.17 7.27
C SER A 39 17.22 2.41 6.39
N THR A 40 18.28 2.41 5.56
CA THR A 40 18.63 3.48 4.62
C THR A 40 18.24 3.19 3.17
N SER A 41 17.61 2.05 2.90
CA SER A 41 17.20 1.63 1.56
C SER A 41 15.70 1.81 1.31
N LEU A 42 15.36 1.87 0.03
CA LEU A 42 13.98 1.75 -0.40
C LEU A 42 13.44 0.39 -0.01
N GLY A 43 12.21 0.38 0.52
CA GLY A 43 11.65 -0.86 1.03
C GLY A 43 11.43 -1.92 -0.06
N PRO A 44 11.48 -3.22 0.31
CA PRO A 44 11.33 -4.36 -0.60
C PRO A 44 9.96 -4.48 -1.28
N TRP A 45 9.00 -3.63 -0.89
CA TRP A 45 7.69 -3.49 -1.52
C TRP A 45 7.69 -2.54 -2.72
N THR A 46 8.75 -1.78 -2.94
CA THR A 46 8.78 -0.73 -3.97
C THR A 46 8.61 -1.35 -5.36
N ALA A 47 7.60 -0.89 -6.09
CA ALA A 47 7.30 -1.32 -7.45
C ALA A 47 7.52 -0.16 -8.42
N LEU A 48 8.23 -0.40 -9.52
CA LEU A 48 8.45 0.59 -10.58
C LEU A 48 7.59 0.20 -11.79
N LEU A 49 6.71 1.10 -12.21
CA LEU A 49 5.85 0.90 -13.38
C LEU A 49 6.57 1.46 -14.60
N HIS A 50 6.76 0.62 -15.61
CA HIS A 50 7.53 0.98 -16.79
C HIS A 50 6.96 0.39 -18.09
N THR A 51 7.29 1.05 -19.19
CA THR A 51 7.08 0.56 -20.56
C THR A 51 8.42 0.64 -21.28
N ASP A 52 8.89 -0.49 -21.83
CA ASP A 52 10.17 -0.59 -22.54
C ASP A 52 11.38 -0.02 -21.75
N GLY A 53 11.35 -0.20 -20.43
CA GLY A 53 12.39 0.27 -19.51
C GLY A 53 12.22 1.73 -19.05
N SER A 54 11.32 2.51 -19.66
CA SER A 54 11.02 3.87 -19.22
C SER A 54 10.06 3.83 -18.03
N ILE A 55 10.57 4.16 -16.84
CA ILE A 55 9.79 4.29 -15.60
C ILE A 55 8.94 5.55 -15.68
N PHE A 56 7.63 5.41 -15.45
CA PHE A 56 6.69 6.54 -15.50
C PHE A 56 5.91 6.74 -14.19
N CYS A 57 5.84 5.72 -13.34
CA CYS A 57 5.18 5.75 -12.05
C CYS A 57 5.83 4.76 -11.08
N ALA A 58 5.45 4.86 -9.81
CA ALA A 58 5.73 3.86 -8.81
C ALA A 58 4.44 3.19 -8.31
N GLY A 59 4.61 2.17 -7.48
CA GLY A 59 3.56 1.51 -6.73
C GLY A 59 4.17 0.71 -5.59
N THR A 60 3.34 -0.12 -4.98
CA THR A 60 3.73 -0.97 -3.87
C THR A 60 3.14 -2.35 -4.00
N LEU A 61 3.96 -3.37 -3.77
CA LEU A 61 3.48 -4.73 -3.57
C LEU A 61 2.68 -4.78 -2.25
N ILE A 62 1.42 -5.20 -2.31
CA ILE A 62 0.54 -5.29 -1.11
C ILE A 62 0.09 -6.74 -0.81
N THR A 63 0.25 -7.63 -1.78
CA THR A 63 0.15 -9.10 -1.64
C THR A 63 1.19 -9.75 -2.56
N ASP A 64 1.20 -11.06 -2.71
CA ASP A 64 2.03 -11.77 -3.71
C ASP A 64 1.59 -11.56 -5.18
N VAL A 65 0.51 -10.82 -5.45
CA VAL A 65 0.00 -10.64 -6.83
C VAL A 65 -0.59 -9.25 -7.10
N PHE A 66 -0.76 -8.42 -6.08
CA PHE A 66 -1.35 -7.08 -6.22
C PHE A 66 -0.34 -5.97 -5.96
N ILE A 67 -0.35 -5.00 -6.87
CA ILE A 67 0.34 -3.72 -6.74
C ILE A 67 -0.68 -2.63 -6.50
N LEU A 68 -0.47 -1.84 -5.45
CA LEU A 68 -1.21 -0.61 -5.19
C LEU A 68 -0.47 0.58 -5.82
N THR A 69 -1.19 1.46 -6.49
CA THR A 69 -0.62 2.65 -7.15
C THR A 69 -1.68 3.76 -7.21
N ALA A 70 -1.33 4.89 -7.82
CA ALA A 70 -2.28 5.94 -8.13
C ALA A 70 -3.15 5.54 -9.34
N ALA A 71 -4.43 5.90 -9.35
CA ALA A 71 -5.30 5.70 -10.51
C ALA A 71 -4.73 6.39 -11.77
N SER A 72 -4.15 7.58 -11.61
CA SER A 72 -3.50 8.35 -12.69
C SER A 72 -2.29 7.64 -13.31
N CYS A 73 -1.74 6.61 -12.67
CA CYS A 73 -0.66 5.78 -13.21
C CYS A 73 -1.16 4.64 -14.10
N ILE A 74 -2.45 4.31 -14.06
CA ILE A 74 -2.98 3.16 -14.77
C ILE A 74 -3.09 3.47 -16.27
N ARG A 75 -2.44 2.64 -17.09
CA ARG A 75 -2.46 2.74 -18.56
C ARG A 75 -2.96 1.42 -19.15
N PRO A 76 -3.82 1.44 -20.19
CA PRO A 76 -4.30 0.21 -20.85
C PRO A 76 -3.24 -0.59 -21.61
N ASN A 77 -2.07 0.01 -21.89
CA ASN A 77 -1.00 -0.60 -22.68
C ASN A 77 -0.19 -1.64 -21.88
N ALA A 78 0.78 -2.30 -22.53
CA ALA A 78 1.68 -3.28 -21.91
C ALA A 78 2.58 -2.66 -20.82
N VAL A 79 2.01 -2.46 -19.64
CA VAL A 79 2.70 -2.03 -18.43
C VAL A 79 3.40 -3.23 -17.81
N LYS A 80 4.69 -3.07 -17.52
CA LYS A 80 5.46 -3.97 -16.66
C LYS A 80 5.63 -3.36 -15.29
N VAL A 81 5.67 -4.23 -14.29
CA VAL A 81 5.98 -3.88 -12.91
C VAL A 81 7.32 -4.52 -12.57
N ARG A 82 8.31 -3.69 -12.24
CA ARG A 82 9.57 -4.16 -11.70
C ARG A 82 9.56 -4.18 -10.19
N LEU A 83 9.97 -5.30 -9.61
CA LEU A 83 10.16 -5.51 -8.18
C LEU A 83 11.63 -5.86 -7.90
N GLY A 84 12.10 -5.58 -6.70
CA GLY A 84 13.46 -5.99 -6.27
C GLY A 84 14.61 -5.16 -6.83
N GLU A 85 14.34 -4.05 -7.53
CA GLU A 85 15.37 -3.13 -8.10
C GLU A 85 16.38 -2.66 -7.05
N PHE A 86 15.97 -2.56 -5.79
CA PHE A 86 16.80 -2.06 -4.69
C PHE A 86 17.39 -3.19 -3.82
N GLY A 87 17.47 -4.41 -4.35
CA GLY A 87 18.27 -5.50 -3.78
C GLY A 87 19.72 -5.05 -3.53
N ARG A 88 20.32 -5.57 -2.46
CA ARG A 88 21.65 -5.11 -1.99
C ARG A 88 22.75 -6.11 -2.28
N TYR A 89 22.42 -7.40 -2.35
CA TYR A 89 23.42 -8.42 -2.64
C TYR A 89 23.43 -8.77 -4.14
N PRO A 90 24.58 -9.20 -4.70
CA PRO A 90 24.71 -9.49 -6.13
C PRO A 90 23.73 -10.54 -6.70
N ASN A 91 23.18 -11.39 -5.83
CA ASN A 91 22.19 -12.41 -6.17
C ASN A 91 20.73 -11.94 -5.99
N GLU A 92 20.50 -10.71 -5.53
CA GLU A 92 19.18 -10.08 -5.41
C GLU A 92 18.90 -9.28 -6.68
N LEU A 93 18.37 -9.94 -7.70
CA LEU A 93 18.15 -9.36 -9.01
C LEU A 93 16.71 -8.88 -9.17
N PRO A 94 16.46 -7.75 -9.87
CA PRO A 94 15.11 -7.29 -10.15
C PRO A 94 14.33 -8.26 -11.05
N GLU A 95 13.02 -8.30 -10.83
CA GLU A 95 12.08 -9.09 -11.61
C GLU A 95 11.03 -8.20 -12.30
N ASP A 96 10.84 -8.39 -13.60
CA ASP A 96 9.77 -7.73 -14.36
C ASP A 96 8.54 -8.65 -14.46
N HIS A 97 7.39 -8.14 -14.01
CA HIS A 97 6.11 -8.85 -14.06
C HIS A 97 5.13 -8.15 -15.00
N LEU A 98 4.34 -8.95 -15.73
CA LEU A 98 3.25 -8.44 -16.57
C LEU A 98 1.99 -8.19 -15.73
N VAL A 99 1.29 -7.11 -16.05
CA VAL A 99 -0.03 -6.81 -15.50
C VAL A 99 -1.10 -7.58 -16.28
N HIS A 100 -1.97 -8.30 -15.56
CA HIS A 100 -3.11 -9.02 -16.12
C HIS A 100 -4.38 -8.16 -16.15
N TYR A 101 -4.65 -7.47 -15.04
CA TYR A 101 -5.79 -6.58 -14.88
C TYR A 101 -5.38 -5.32 -14.14
N PHE A 102 -6.10 -4.24 -14.41
CA PHE A 102 -6.00 -2.99 -13.67
C PHE A 102 -7.40 -2.57 -13.22
N LEU A 103 -7.47 -1.94 -12.06
CA LEU A 103 -8.69 -1.35 -11.51
C LEU A 103 -8.37 0.04 -11.00
N MET A 104 -9.07 1.04 -11.51
CA MET A 104 -9.09 2.38 -10.93
C MET A 104 -10.28 2.47 -9.98
N TYR A 105 -10.14 3.22 -8.88
CA TYR A 105 -11.31 3.53 -8.07
C TYR A 105 -12.30 4.38 -8.88
N ARG A 106 -13.57 3.97 -8.94
CA ARG A 106 -14.60 4.54 -9.83
C ARG A 106 -14.77 6.06 -9.72
N LEU A 107 -14.62 6.60 -8.51
CA LEU A 107 -14.81 8.02 -8.22
C LEU A 107 -13.51 8.82 -8.36
N PHE A 108 -12.48 8.26 -8.99
CA PHE A 108 -11.27 8.99 -9.34
C PHE A 108 -11.63 10.24 -10.16
N ASN A 109 -11.23 11.40 -9.65
CA ASN A 109 -11.38 12.68 -10.33
C ASN A 109 -10.00 13.15 -10.81
N ASN A 110 -9.83 13.26 -12.12
CA ASN A 110 -8.55 13.64 -12.72
C ASN A 110 -8.20 15.12 -12.52
N GLU A 111 -9.19 16.00 -12.31
CA GLU A 111 -8.95 17.43 -12.10
C GLU A 111 -8.49 17.72 -10.67
N SER A 112 -9.16 17.15 -9.66
CA SER A 112 -8.83 17.36 -8.24
C SER A 112 -7.83 16.32 -7.68
N LEU A 113 -7.56 15.26 -8.43
CA LEU A 113 -6.83 14.06 -7.97
C LEU A 113 -7.48 13.40 -6.74
N ALA A 114 -8.75 13.67 -6.46
CA ALA A 114 -9.51 12.99 -5.43
C ALA A 114 -9.71 11.52 -5.81
N ASN A 115 -9.70 10.64 -4.80
CA ASN A 115 -9.76 9.19 -4.99
C ASN A 115 -8.70 8.61 -5.97
N ASN A 116 -7.50 9.19 -6.02
CA ASN A 116 -6.44 8.76 -6.93
C ASN A 116 -5.75 7.47 -6.48
N ILE A 117 -6.46 6.35 -6.57
CA ILE A 117 -6.00 5.02 -6.13
C ILE A 117 -6.40 3.95 -7.14
N GLY A 118 -5.50 3.01 -7.37
CA GLY A 118 -5.70 1.91 -8.31
C GLY A 118 -4.92 0.66 -7.92
N LEU A 119 -5.40 -0.49 -8.40
CA LEU A 119 -4.79 -1.80 -8.20
C LEU A 119 -4.38 -2.40 -9.55
N LEU A 120 -3.18 -2.97 -9.61
CA LEU A 120 -2.73 -3.82 -10.70
C LEU A 120 -2.63 -5.25 -10.19
N LYS A 121 -3.27 -6.19 -10.89
CA LYS A 121 -3.12 -7.62 -10.65
C LYS A 121 -2.08 -8.18 -11.61
N LEU A 122 -1.02 -8.79 -11.09
CA LEU A 122 0.03 -9.42 -11.88
C LEU A 122 -0.49 -10.72 -12.53
N THR A 123 0.11 -11.10 -13.66
CA THR A 123 -0.21 -12.37 -14.36
C THR A 123 0.23 -13.60 -13.58
N LYS A 124 1.26 -13.48 -12.75
CA LYS A 124 1.84 -14.57 -11.94
C LYS A 124 2.06 -14.08 -10.52
N ARG A 125 1.93 -14.99 -9.55
CA ARG A 125 2.32 -14.74 -8.17
C ARG A 125 3.84 -14.53 -8.11
N VAL A 126 4.24 -13.54 -7.33
CA VAL A 126 5.63 -13.19 -7.04
C VAL A 126 6.11 -14.08 -5.90
N GLN A 127 7.34 -14.57 -5.98
CA GLN A 127 7.95 -15.27 -4.86
C GLN A 127 8.36 -14.25 -3.81
N ILE A 128 7.82 -14.38 -2.59
CA ILE A 128 8.19 -13.50 -1.49
C ILE A 128 9.63 -13.83 -1.04
N THR A 129 10.48 -12.80 -1.03
CA THR A 129 11.88 -12.84 -0.60
C THR A 129 12.15 -11.66 0.33
N ASP A 130 13.35 -11.57 0.88
CA ASP A 130 13.71 -10.46 1.76
C ASP A 130 13.86 -9.10 1.03
N TYR A 131 14.01 -9.12 -0.30
CA TYR A 131 14.13 -7.92 -1.15
C TYR A 131 12.91 -7.68 -2.05
N ILE A 132 11.95 -8.62 -2.08
CA ILE A 132 10.64 -8.50 -2.72
C ILE A 132 9.57 -9.00 -1.76
N MET A 133 8.91 -8.07 -1.06
CA MET A 133 7.87 -8.46 -0.10
C MET A 133 6.83 -7.36 0.12
N PRO A 134 5.58 -7.72 0.45
CA PRO A 134 4.49 -6.76 0.47
C PRO A 134 4.56 -5.83 1.68
N VAL A 135 4.13 -4.58 1.49
CA VAL A 135 3.88 -3.64 2.59
C VAL A 135 2.54 -3.94 3.24
N CYS A 136 2.37 -3.58 4.52
CA CYS A 136 1.11 -3.79 5.20
C CYS A 136 0.06 -2.75 4.78
N ILE A 137 -1.15 -3.24 4.51
CA ILE A 137 -2.39 -2.46 4.40
C ILE A 137 -3.28 -2.83 5.59
N VAL A 138 -3.74 -1.82 6.32
CA VAL A 138 -4.56 -1.96 7.53
C VAL A 138 -6.01 -2.25 7.15
N LEU A 139 -6.62 -3.31 7.69
CA LEU A 139 -8.03 -3.65 7.44
C LEU A 139 -9.00 -3.07 8.46
N ASN A 140 -8.50 -2.59 9.60
CA ASN A 140 -9.32 -1.93 10.62
C ASN A 140 -8.57 -0.72 11.21
N PRO A 141 -8.57 0.42 10.52
CA PRO A 141 -7.82 1.60 10.96
C PRO A 141 -8.30 2.16 12.31
N GLN A 142 -9.54 1.89 12.74
CA GLN A 142 -10.08 2.38 14.01
C GLN A 142 -9.37 1.75 15.21
N ASN A 143 -8.89 0.52 15.07
CA ASN A 143 -8.19 -0.22 16.12
C ASN A 143 -6.69 0.10 16.19
N GLN A 144 -6.18 0.91 15.25
CA GLN A 144 -4.77 1.17 15.16
C GLN A 144 -4.41 2.55 15.71
N GLN A 145 -3.64 2.57 16.80
CA GLN A 145 -3.12 3.81 17.36
C GLN A 145 -1.95 4.31 16.51
N LEU A 146 -2.28 5.07 15.47
CA LEU A 146 -1.32 5.67 14.56
C LEU A 146 -0.98 7.06 15.09
N SER A 147 0.03 7.10 15.97
CA SER A 147 0.34 8.28 16.79
C SER A 147 1.23 9.31 16.12
N THR A 148 1.88 8.97 15.00
CA THR A 148 2.88 9.85 14.37
C THR A 148 2.39 10.42 13.05
N MET A 149 2.57 11.73 12.85
CA MET A 149 2.35 12.43 11.59
C MET A 149 3.60 12.45 10.69
N ARG A 150 4.49 11.47 10.89
CA ARG A 150 5.77 11.33 10.19
C ARG A 150 5.77 10.04 9.39
N PHE A 151 6.24 10.15 8.17
CA PHE A 151 6.28 9.10 7.16
C PHE A 151 7.67 9.02 6.53
N ILE A 152 7.95 7.90 5.89
CA ILE A 152 9.08 7.67 5.01
C ILE A 152 8.51 7.55 3.60
N GLY A 153 8.87 8.49 2.73
CA GLY A 153 8.61 8.43 1.30
C GLY A 153 9.90 8.17 0.53
N ASN A 154 9.81 8.25 -0.80
CA ASN A 154 10.92 8.00 -1.71
C ASN A 154 11.04 9.20 -2.67
N ALA A 155 12.24 9.68 -2.92
CA ALA A 155 12.47 10.76 -3.86
C ALA A 155 13.84 10.68 -4.54
N TRP A 156 13.91 11.16 -5.76
CA TRP A 156 15.14 11.31 -6.52
C TRP A 156 15.92 12.49 -5.97
N MET A 157 17.10 12.22 -5.41
CA MET A 157 17.97 13.25 -4.84
C MET A 157 19.22 13.40 -5.69
N GLU A 158 19.61 14.64 -5.96
CA GLU A 158 20.90 14.97 -6.56
C GLU A 158 21.95 15.07 -5.45
N ASP A 159 23.05 14.32 -5.57
CA ASP A 159 24.17 14.46 -4.64
C ASP A 159 24.89 15.79 -4.89
N SER A 160 24.92 16.64 -3.88
CA SER A 160 25.45 18.01 -3.98
C SER A 160 26.94 18.10 -4.30
N ASN A 161 27.70 17.00 -4.21
CA ASN A 161 29.16 17.01 -4.25
C ASN A 161 29.80 16.10 -5.31
N VAL A 162 29.09 15.17 -5.96
CA VAL A 162 29.70 14.20 -6.89
C VAL A 162 28.67 13.74 -7.93
N SER A 163 28.87 14.13 -9.20
CA SER A 163 28.18 13.65 -10.44
C SER A 163 26.64 13.79 -10.53
N LEU A 164 26.17 14.18 -11.73
CA LEU A 164 24.77 14.44 -12.17
C LEU A 164 23.80 13.24 -12.08
N THR A 165 24.08 12.23 -11.27
CA THR A 165 23.25 11.03 -11.15
C THR A 165 22.26 11.23 -9.99
N LYS A 166 20.98 11.41 -10.33
CA LYS A 166 19.90 11.33 -9.34
C LYS A 166 19.78 9.89 -8.83
N GLU A 167 19.78 9.73 -7.51
CA GLU A 167 19.50 8.43 -6.87
C GLU A 167 18.16 8.49 -6.13
N LEU A 168 17.36 7.44 -6.27
CA LEU A 168 16.14 7.30 -5.48
C LEU A 168 16.53 6.91 -4.06
N ARG A 169 16.16 7.74 -3.08
CA ARG A 169 16.52 7.56 -1.66
C ARG A 169 15.29 7.74 -0.76
N PRO A 170 15.29 7.15 0.45
CA PRO A 170 14.24 7.41 1.42
C PRO A 170 14.32 8.86 1.92
N ILE A 171 13.16 9.50 2.04
CA ILE A 171 13.00 10.87 2.53
C ILE A 171 11.95 10.92 3.64
N VAL A 172 12.20 11.75 4.65
CA VAL A 172 11.23 11.98 5.72
C VAL A 172 10.17 12.95 5.24
N ILE A 173 8.91 12.54 5.33
CA ILE A 173 7.74 13.35 4.99
C ILE A 173 6.88 13.54 6.24
N GLN A 174 6.30 14.72 6.40
CA GLN A 174 5.46 15.04 7.56
C GLN A 174 4.17 15.71 7.16
N SER A 175 3.11 15.47 7.93
CA SER A 175 1.81 16.11 7.74
C SER A 175 1.95 17.64 7.82
N LYS A 176 1.40 18.32 6.82
CA LYS A 176 1.38 19.78 6.68
C LYS A 176 -0.04 20.25 6.31
N PRO A 177 -1.08 19.97 7.13
CA PRO A 177 -2.49 20.12 6.74
C PRO A 177 -2.91 21.54 6.34
N LYS A 178 -2.12 22.56 6.68
CA LYS A 178 -2.39 23.97 6.37
C LYS A 178 -1.68 24.49 5.11
N MET A 179 -0.83 23.69 4.48
CA MET A 179 0.04 24.15 3.39
C MET A 179 -0.54 23.85 2.01
N CYS A 180 -1.30 22.77 1.86
CA CYS A 180 -2.01 22.49 0.61
C CYS A 180 -3.35 23.24 0.56
N THR A 181 -3.68 23.78 -0.60
CA THR A 181 -5.00 24.34 -0.89
C THR A 181 -5.77 23.40 -1.83
N ASN A 182 -7.11 23.45 -1.80
CA ASN A 182 -7.99 22.72 -2.72
C ASN A 182 -7.88 21.19 -2.73
N LEU A 183 -7.45 20.56 -1.62
CA LEU A 183 -7.51 19.11 -1.47
C LEU A 183 -8.90 18.65 -1.02
N ASP A 184 -9.33 17.49 -1.52
CA ASP A 184 -10.41 16.71 -0.92
C ASP A 184 -9.90 16.02 0.35
N LEU A 185 -10.04 16.69 1.48
CA LEU A 185 -9.57 16.19 2.78
C LEU A 185 -10.32 14.92 3.26
N TYR A 186 -11.36 14.46 2.55
CA TYR A 186 -11.96 13.16 2.85
C TYR A 186 -11.10 12.00 2.31
N THR A 187 -10.45 12.19 1.16
CA THR A 187 -9.69 11.15 0.45
C THR A 187 -8.20 11.43 0.35
N GLN A 188 -7.79 12.64 0.73
CA GLN A 188 -6.43 13.13 0.63
C GLN A 188 -5.98 13.75 1.96
N PHE A 189 -4.67 13.80 2.15
CA PHE A 189 -4.03 14.59 3.19
C PHE A 189 -2.82 15.34 2.62
N CYS A 190 -2.45 16.43 3.28
CA CYS A 190 -1.30 17.24 2.88
C CYS A 190 -0.06 16.86 3.67
N ALA A 191 1.07 16.66 2.99
CA ALA A 191 2.35 16.40 3.63
C ALA A 191 3.53 16.90 2.79
N GLY A 192 4.69 17.08 3.41
CA GLY A 192 5.91 17.51 2.70
C GLY A 192 7.17 17.27 3.52
N HIS A 193 8.33 17.52 2.92
CA HIS A 193 9.61 17.38 3.61
C HIS A 193 9.80 18.47 4.69
N GLN A 194 10.62 18.18 5.70
CA GLN A 194 11.06 19.19 6.66
C GLN A 194 12.39 19.78 6.23
N GLY A 195 12.40 21.07 5.90
CA GLY A 195 13.60 21.80 5.52
C GLY A 195 13.65 22.10 4.03
N ASN A 196 14.67 22.86 3.64
CA ASN A 196 14.84 23.30 2.26
C ASN A 196 15.80 22.34 1.57
N LEU A 197 15.24 21.32 0.91
CA LEU A 197 15.98 20.56 -0.09
C LEU A 197 15.68 21.20 -1.45
N ARG A 198 16.73 21.42 -2.25
CA ARG A 198 16.62 22.14 -3.54
C ARG A 198 15.73 21.44 -4.57
N SER A 199 15.60 20.12 -4.50
CA SER A 199 14.75 19.30 -5.38
C SER A 199 14.72 17.87 -4.80
N CYS A 200 13.54 17.25 -4.80
CA CYS A 200 13.37 15.84 -4.44
C CYS A 200 12.19 15.29 -5.22
N ASP A 201 12.44 14.84 -6.44
CA ASP A 201 11.32 14.44 -7.29
C ASP A 201 10.78 13.08 -6.83
N GLY A 202 9.50 13.03 -6.45
CA GLY A 202 8.79 11.78 -6.22
C GLY A 202 8.34 11.15 -7.52
N LEU A 203 8.04 9.85 -7.52
CA LEU A 203 7.21 9.27 -8.58
C LEU A 203 5.75 9.27 -8.12
N THR A 204 4.83 9.70 -8.97
CA THR A 204 3.40 9.46 -8.75
C THR A 204 3.17 7.96 -8.47
N GLY A 205 2.33 7.64 -7.51
CA GLY A 205 2.09 6.28 -7.04
C GLY A 205 3.06 5.79 -5.95
N SER A 206 4.09 6.57 -5.60
CA SER A 206 5.02 6.23 -4.50
C SER A 206 4.32 6.16 -3.15
N ALA A 207 4.77 5.25 -2.30
CA ALA A 207 4.22 5.06 -0.97
C ALA A 207 4.68 6.13 0.02
N LEU A 208 3.81 6.49 0.97
CA LEU A 208 4.23 6.99 2.27
C LEU A 208 4.08 5.89 3.32
N ILE A 209 5.20 5.54 3.95
CA ILE A 209 5.31 4.43 4.90
C ILE A 209 5.44 4.95 6.33
N GLN A 210 4.84 4.23 7.27
CA GLN A 210 5.09 4.41 8.70
C GLN A 210 5.34 3.07 9.36
N ASN A 211 6.21 3.07 10.37
CA ASN A 211 6.53 1.90 11.15
C ASN A 211 5.59 1.84 12.35
N SER A 212 4.92 0.72 12.54
CA SER A 212 4.06 0.47 13.69
C SER A 212 4.42 -0.85 14.36
N ARG A 213 4.23 -0.94 15.67
CA ARG A 213 4.46 -2.17 16.42
C ARG A 213 3.18 -2.99 16.43
N TYR A 214 3.27 -4.23 15.95
CA TYR A 214 2.18 -5.18 15.93
C TYR A 214 2.66 -6.56 16.40
N MET A 215 1.99 -7.14 17.39
CA MET A 215 2.35 -8.44 17.98
C MET A 215 3.87 -8.57 18.27
N ASN A 216 4.45 -7.55 18.92
CA ASN A 216 5.89 -7.46 19.24
C ASN A 216 6.86 -7.45 18.05
N LYS A 217 6.38 -7.24 16.81
CA LYS A 217 7.21 -7.00 15.64
C LYS A 217 6.96 -5.61 15.08
N TYR A 218 8.00 -4.96 14.56
CA TYR A 218 7.81 -3.78 13.73
C TYR A 218 7.27 -4.20 12.36
N ARG A 219 6.32 -3.42 11.86
CA ARG A 219 5.66 -3.59 10.58
C ARG A 219 5.68 -2.26 9.84
N HIS A 220 6.08 -2.31 8.57
CA HIS A 220 5.98 -1.18 7.64
C HIS A 220 4.59 -1.14 7.03
N ILE A 221 3.92 0.01 7.17
CA ILE A 221 2.53 0.20 6.79
C ILE A 221 2.44 1.34 5.81
N GLN A 222 1.69 1.15 4.73
CA GLN A 222 1.45 2.22 3.77
C GLN A 222 0.23 3.06 4.19
N PHE A 223 0.44 4.37 4.24
CA PHE A 223 -0.55 5.37 4.61
C PHE A 223 -0.95 6.27 3.45
N GLY A 224 0.02 6.59 2.59
CA GLY A 224 -0.16 7.55 1.52
C GLY A 224 0.25 6.99 0.17
N ILE A 225 -0.31 7.59 -0.88
CA ILE A 225 0.13 7.44 -2.26
C ILE A 225 0.42 8.85 -2.80
N ALA A 226 1.63 9.07 -3.32
CA ALA A 226 2.00 10.33 -3.95
C ALA A 226 1.13 10.57 -5.20
N THR A 227 0.47 11.73 -5.27
CA THR A 227 -0.47 12.03 -6.36
C THR A 227 0.18 12.73 -7.55
N VAL A 228 1.32 13.39 -7.33
CA VAL A 228 2.11 14.09 -8.35
C VAL A 228 3.58 13.69 -8.25
N ASN A 229 4.32 13.92 -9.33
CA ASN A 229 5.73 13.59 -9.49
C ASN A 229 6.67 14.79 -9.29
N ASP A 230 6.10 15.98 -9.08
CA ASP A 230 6.84 17.24 -8.92
C ASP A 230 6.84 17.64 -7.44
N MET A 231 7.71 16.98 -6.68
CA MET A 231 7.96 17.34 -5.29
C MET A 231 9.10 18.36 -5.26
N ASP A 232 8.75 19.64 -5.32
CA ASP A 232 9.64 20.66 -4.76
C ASP A 232 9.61 20.50 -3.23
N CYS A 233 10.72 20.05 -2.64
CA CYS A 233 10.78 19.71 -1.21
C CYS A 233 10.57 20.89 -0.30
N GLU A 234 10.69 22.11 -0.83
CA GLU A 234 10.35 23.32 -0.10
C GLU A 234 8.84 23.35 0.22
N GLU A 235 8.02 22.66 -0.56
CA GLU A 235 6.57 22.70 -0.48
C GLU A 235 5.94 21.43 0.12
N SER A 236 4.62 21.33 -0.01
CA SER A 236 3.78 20.24 0.46
C SER A 236 2.86 19.82 -0.68
N GLN A 237 2.57 18.53 -0.78
CA GLN A 237 1.67 17.99 -1.79
C GLN A 237 0.54 17.18 -1.16
N GLY A 238 -0.51 16.97 -1.96
CA GLY A 238 -1.58 16.03 -1.63
C GLY A 238 -1.12 14.58 -1.80
N TYR A 239 -1.49 13.75 -0.84
CA TYR A 239 -1.35 12.30 -0.90
C TYR A 239 -2.73 11.67 -0.77
N THR A 240 -2.99 10.58 -1.49
CA THR A 240 -4.20 9.79 -1.26
C THR A 240 -4.11 9.06 0.08
N ASP A 241 -5.11 9.21 0.94
CA ASP A 241 -5.20 8.56 2.25
C ASP A 241 -5.63 7.09 2.10
N VAL A 242 -4.67 6.17 2.12
CA VAL A 242 -4.92 4.73 1.93
C VAL A 242 -5.87 4.17 2.99
N LEU A 243 -5.90 4.75 4.20
CA LEU A 243 -6.80 4.31 5.28
C LEU A 243 -8.28 4.58 4.96
N LYS A 244 -8.59 5.44 3.98
CA LYS A 244 -9.96 5.69 3.51
C LYS A 244 -10.45 4.66 2.49
N PHE A 245 -9.52 3.89 1.93
CA PHE A 245 -9.78 2.92 0.86
C PHE A 245 -9.58 1.47 1.29
N TYR A 246 -9.34 1.19 2.59
CA TYR A 246 -9.04 -0.15 3.08
C TYR A 246 -10.08 -1.20 2.66
N TRP A 247 -11.37 -0.85 2.74
CA TRP A 247 -12.49 -1.71 2.40
C TRP A 247 -12.50 -2.02 0.91
N TRP A 248 -12.29 -1.02 0.05
CA TRP A 248 -12.20 -1.22 -1.39
C TRP A 248 -11.01 -2.11 -1.78
N ILE A 249 -9.83 -1.88 -1.17
CA ILE A 249 -8.65 -2.73 -1.39
C ILE A 249 -8.97 -4.17 -0.99
N GLN A 250 -9.55 -4.36 0.19
CA GLN A 250 -9.91 -5.68 0.72
C GLN A 250 -10.92 -6.40 -0.19
N ASP A 251 -11.97 -5.70 -0.64
CA ASP A 251 -13.02 -6.27 -1.48
C ASP A 251 -12.48 -6.70 -2.83
N VAL A 252 -11.67 -5.85 -3.49
CA VAL A 252 -11.04 -6.18 -4.77
C VAL A 252 -10.12 -7.40 -4.61
N VAL A 253 -9.23 -7.39 -3.61
CA VAL A 253 -8.29 -8.50 -3.39
C VAL A 253 -9.03 -9.80 -3.07
N SER A 254 -10.08 -9.75 -2.25
CA SER A 254 -10.89 -10.92 -1.88
C SER A 254 -11.65 -11.48 -3.07
N LEU A 255 -12.23 -10.63 -3.92
CA LEU A 255 -12.92 -11.02 -5.14
C LEU A 255 -12.00 -11.84 -6.05
N PHE A 256 -10.81 -11.33 -6.35
CA PHE A 256 -9.85 -12.01 -7.23
C PHE A 256 -9.19 -13.25 -6.60
N ASN A 257 -9.19 -13.38 -5.28
CA ASN A 257 -8.72 -14.59 -4.60
C ASN A 257 -9.77 -15.72 -4.65
N HIS A 258 -11.06 -15.37 -4.60
CA HIS A 258 -12.15 -16.34 -4.71
C HIS A 258 -12.31 -16.87 -6.15
N TYR A 259 -12.15 -15.98 -7.12
CA TYR A 259 -12.30 -16.29 -8.54
C TYR A 259 -10.93 -16.55 -9.20
N SER A 260 -10.55 -17.83 -9.28
CA SER A 260 -9.35 -18.27 -10.02
C SER A 260 -9.44 -17.92 -11.51
N THR A 261 -8.32 -18.00 -12.25
CA THR A 261 -8.16 -17.51 -13.64
C THR A 261 -9.23 -17.98 -14.64
N ASN A 262 -9.96 -19.04 -14.34
CA ASN A 262 -11.04 -19.58 -15.20
C ASN A 262 -12.35 -18.79 -15.13
N GLU A 263 -12.53 -17.88 -14.16
CA GLU A 263 -13.77 -17.10 -13.97
C GLU A 263 -13.56 -15.59 -14.19
N SER A 264 -12.55 -15.23 -14.98
CA SER A 264 -12.20 -13.84 -15.28
C SER A 264 -13.35 -13.01 -15.86
N TYR A 265 -14.25 -13.62 -16.63
CA TYR A 265 -15.42 -12.93 -17.17
C TYR A 265 -16.42 -12.51 -16.06
N ILE A 266 -16.63 -13.36 -15.06
CA ILE A 266 -17.49 -13.07 -13.90
C ILE A 266 -16.89 -11.91 -13.10
N VAL A 267 -15.57 -11.94 -12.90
CA VAL A 267 -14.86 -10.87 -12.20
C VAL A 267 -14.97 -9.55 -12.97
N ASN A 268 -14.79 -9.57 -14.30
CA ASN A 268 -14.95 -8.36 -15.12
C ASN A 268 -16.36 -7.78 -15.08
N ASP A 269 -17.39 -8.62 -15.14
CA ASP A 269 -18.79 -8.17 -15.05
C ASP A 269 -19.12 -7.65 -13.65
N TYR A 270 -18.63 -8.32 -12.60
CA TYR A 270 -18.76 -7.84 -11.23
C TYR A 270 -18.05 -6.49 -11.04
N ILE A 271 -16.84 -6.34 -11.57
CA ILE A 271 -16.07 -5.09 -11.50
C ILE A 271 -16.80 -3.97 -12.21
N LYS A 272 -17.26 -4.18 -13.46
CA LYS A 272 -18.01 -3.16 -14.21
C LYS A 272 -19.29 -2.71 -13.49
N LYS A 273 -19.90 -3.60 -12.72
CA LYS A 273 -21.15 -3.33 -12.01
C LYS A 273 -20.93 -2.61 -10.68
N ASN A 274 -19.92 -3.02 -9.92
CA ASN A 274 -19.74 -2.62 -8.51
C ASN A 274 -18.59 -1.64 -8.28
N PHE A 275 -17.66 -1.54 -9.22
CA PHE A 275 -16.55 -0.57 -9.22
C PHE A 275 -16.61 0.28 -10.49
#